data_AF-A0A1H7NEB3-F1
#
_entry.id   AF-A0A1H7NEB3-F1
#
_cell.length_a   1.000
_cell.length_b   1.000
_cell.length_c   1.000
_cell.angle_alpha   90.00
_cell.angle_beta   90.00
_cell.angle_gamma   90.00
#
_symmetry.space_group_name_H-M   'P 1'
#
loop_
_entity.id
_entity.type
_entity.pdbx_description
1 polymer ?
#
loop_
_entity_poly.entity_id
_entity_poly.type
_entity_poly.pdbx_seq_one_letter_code
_entity_poly.pdbx_strand_id
1 'polypeptide(L)' 'MTISRSAPASTYDKTQDDPDASVVGPILVSVAIFLAGWATSVALWGIPGLYIPALALVPVIWMLLLMISRG' A
#
# COMPACT_ATOMS: atom_id res chain seq x y z
N MET A 1 -37.70 -14.65 -38.40
CA MET A 1 -37.35 -13.34 -37.82
C MET A 1 -36.23 -13.55 -36.82
N THR A 2 -34.96 -13.44 -37.24
CA THR A 2 -33.78 -13.67 -36.39
C THR A 2 -33.11 -12.32 -36.13
N ILE A 3 -33.15 -11.82 -34.91
CA ILE A 3 -32.44 -10.61 -34.52
C ILE A 3 -31.00 -11.02 -34.19
N SER A 4 -30.07 -10.73 -35.09
CA SER A 4 -28.63 -10.79 -34.80
C SER A 4 -28.29 -9.71 -33.79
N ARG A 5 -28.12 -10.09 -32.52
CA ARG A 5 -27.59 -9.21 -31.49
C ARG A 5 -26.08 -9.07 -31.72
N SER A 6 -25.66 -8.01 -32.39
CA SER A 6 -24.27 -7.56 -32.35
C SER A 6 -24.00 -6.98 -30.97
N ALA A 7 -23.07 -7.61 -30.23
CA ALA A 7 -22.53 -7.04 -29.00
C ALA A 7 -21.81 -5.72 -29.33
N PRO A 8 -21.94 -4.66 -28.53
CA PRO A 8 -21.05 -3.51 -28.67
C PRO A 8 -19.63 -3.98 -28.35
N ALA A 9 -18.72 -3.80 -29.30
CA ALA A 9 -17.30 -4.04 -29.10
C ALA A 9 -16.84 -3.21 -27.88
N SER A 10 -16.42 -3.90 -26.81
CA SER A 10 -15.72 -3.30 -25.69
C SER A 10 -14.46 -2.65 -26.25
N THR A 11 -14.56 -1.36 -26.53
CA THR A 11 -13.43 -0.51 -26.90
C THR A 11 -12.65 -0.34 -25.62
N TYR A 12 -11.58 -1.13 -25.47
CA TYR A 12 -10.59 -0.95 -24.43
C TYR A 12 -9.94 0.40 -24.69
N ASP A 13 -10.37 1.39 -23.92
CA ASP A 13 -9.85 2.74 -23.94
C ASP A 13 -8.36 2.67 -23.57
N LYS A 14 -7.50 2.96 -24.54
CA LYS A 14 -6.06 3.08 -24.31
C LYS A 14 -5.84 4.41 -23.60
N THR A 15 -5.24 4.31 -22.41
CA THR A 15 -4.64 5.44 -21.69
C THR A 15 -5.66 6.37 -21.02
N GLN A 16 -6.49 5.81 -20.13
CA GLN A 16 -6.92 6.58 -18.98
C GLN A 16 -5.73 6.59 -18.01
N ASP A 17 -4.95 7.69 -18.00
CA ASP A 17 -3.89 7.92 -17.02
C ASP A 17 -4.56 8.12 -15.66
N ASP A 18 -4.97 7.01 -15.03
CA ASP A 18 -5.55 7.02 -13.69
C ASP A 18 -4.46 7.55 -12.74
N PRO A 19 -4.63 8.75 -12.17
CA PRO A 19 -3.63 9.32 -11.26
C PRO A 19 -3.39 8.38 -10.08
N ASP A 20 -4.41 7.61 -9.69
CA ASP A 20 -4.31 6.57 -8.67
C ASP A 20 -3.31 5.46 -9.06
N ALA A 21 -3.29 5.03 -10.33
CA ALA A 21 -2.33 4.04 -10.82
C ALA A 21 -0.88 4.53 -10.73
N SER A 22 -0.66 5.83 -10.95
CA SER A 22 0.66 6.46 -10.81
C SER A 22 1.14 6.54 -9.36
N VAL A 23 0.23 6.53 -8.38
CA VAL A 23 0.56 6.53 -6.95
C VAL A 23 0.72 5.10 -6.40
N VAL A 24 0.08 4.09 -7.02
CA VAL A 24 0.25 2.68 -6.63
C VAL A 24 1.72 2.24 -6.73
N GLY A 25 2.42 2.62 -7.80
CA GLY A 25 3.84 2.30 -7.99
C GLY A 25 4.72 2.69 -6.79
N PRO A 26 4.78 3.98 -6.41
CA PRO A 26 5.59 4.42 -5.27
C PRO A 26 5.08 3.86 -3.92
N ILE A 27 3.78 3.67 -3.72
CA ILE A 27 3.25 3.04 -2.50
C ILE A 27 3.78 1.61 -2.36
N LEU A 28 3.69 0.79 -3.41
CA LEU A 28 4.17 -0.59 -3.39
C LEU A 28 5.68 -0.66 -3.15
N VAL A 29 6.45 0.24 -3.75
CA VAL A 29 7.90 0.35 -3.51
C VAL A 29 8.18 0.70 -2.05
N SER A 30 7.47 1.67 -1.47
CA SER A 30 7.63 2.06 -0.07
C SER A 30 7.31 0.90 0.88
N VAL A 31 6.21 0.18 0.63
CA VAL A 31 5.81 -0.99 1.43
C VAL A 31 6.83 -2.12 1.27
N ALA A 32 7.32 -2.38 0.07
CA ALA A 32 8.33 -3.41 -0.18
C ALA A 32 9.66 -3.11 0.54
N ILE A 33 10.13 -1.86 0.52
CA ILE A 33 11.33 -1.44 1.24
C ILE A 33 11.13 -1.57 2.76
N PHE A 34 9.96 -1.17 3.27
CA PHE A 34 9.63 -1.32 4.67
C PHE A 34 9.62 -2.79 5.09
N LEU A 35 8.99 -3.68 4.31
CA LEU A 35 9.00 -5.13 4.56
C LEU A 35 10.41 -5.72 4.45
N ALA A 36 11.23 -5.28 3.51
CA ALA A 36 12.59 -5.78 3.34
C ALA A 36 13.49 -5.37 4.53
N GLY A 37 13.41 -4.12 4.98
CA GLY A 37 14.10 -3.66 6.18
C GLY A 37 13.61 -4.39 7.44
N TRP A 38 12.30 -4.61 7.54
CA TRP A 38 11.70 -5.39 8.61
C TRP A 38 12.16 -6.86 8.62
N ALA A 39 12.10 -7.54 7.47
CA ALA A 39 12.54 -8.92 7.33
C ALA A 39 14.03 -9.09 7.60
N THR A 40 14.86 -8.12 7.19
CA THR A 40 16.30 -8.12 7.46
C THR A 40 16.59 -7.94 8.96
N SER A 41 15.84 -7.06 9.64
CA SER A 41 15.93 -6.88 11.10
C SER A 41 15.56 -8.17 11.84
N VAL A 42 14.49 -8.84 11.41
CA VAL A 42 14.07 -10.14 11.96
C VAL A 42 15.09 -11.23 11.67
N ALA A 43 15.69 -11.27 10.48
CA ALA A 43 16.67 -12.29 10.10
C ALA A 43 18.01 -12.14 10.82
N LEU A 44 18.49 -10.91 11.01
CA LEU A 44 19.77 -10.65 11.66
C LEU A 44 19.69 -10.88 13.17
N TRP A 45 18.63 -10.39 13.82
CA TRP A 45 18.57 -10.29 15.29
C TRP A 45 17.47 -11.17 15.89
N GLY A 46 16.55 -11.71 15.10
CA GLY A 46 15.47 -12.59 15.56
C GLY A 46 14.38 -11.84 16.30
N ILE A 47 14.05 -12.31 17.50
CA ILE A 47 13.05 -11.75 18.43
C ILE A 47 13.22 -10.21 18.63
N PRO A 48 14.42 -9.66 18.93
CA PRO A 48 14.62 -8.21 19.00
C PRO A 48 14.29 -7.47 17.70
N GLY A 49 14.42 -8.10 16.54
CA GLY A 49 14.01 -7.53 15.25
C GLY A 49 12.50 -7.32 15.13
N LEU A 50 11.68 -8.09 15.87
CA LEU A 50 10.23 -7.89 16.00
C LEU A 50 9.88 -6.77 16.99
N TYR A 51 10.71 -6.55 18.01
CA TYR A 51 10.49 -5.49 19.00
C TYR A 51 10.76 -4.08 18.44
N ILE A 52 11.78 -3.89 17.59
CA ILE A 52 12.08 -2.57 16.97
C ILE A 52 10.87 -1.93 16.26
N PRO A 53 10.17 -2.62 15.34
CA PRO A 53 9.00 -2.05 14.65
C PRO A 53 7.81 -1.88 15.61
N ALA A 54 7.61 -2.78 16.56
CA ALA A 54 6.56 -2.63 17.57
C ALA A 54 6.81 -1.40 18.45
N LEU A 55 8.04 -1.21 18.94
CA LEU A 55 8.46 -0.07 19.74
C LEU A 55 8.42 1.25 18.96
N ALA A 56 8.71 1.24 17.66
CA ALA A 56 8.58 2.42 16.81
C ALA A 56 7.11 2.81 16.57
N LEU A 57 6.19 1.84 16.48
CA LEU A 57 4.76 2.12 16.32
C LEU A 57 4.09 2.67 17.58
N VAL A 58 4.59 2.35 18.78
CA VAL A 58 4.06 2.88 20.06
C VAL A 58 4.02 4.42 20.09
N PRO A 59 5.12 5.16 19.89
CA PRO A 59 5.10 6.62 19.88
C PRO A 59 4.37 7.19 18.67
N VAL A 60 4.33 6.50 17.53
CA VAL A 60 3.59 6.92 16.33
C VAL A 60 2.09 6.95 16.62
N ILE A 61 1.54 5.87 17.18
CA ILE A 61 0.14 5.82 17.59
C ILE A 61 -0.14 6.87 18.66
N TRP A 62 0.77 7.07 19.61
CA TRP A 62 0.61 8.11 20.62
C TRP A 62 0.57 9.52 20.03
N MET A 63 1.45 9.85 19.07
CA MET A 63 1.39 11.12 18.33
C MET A 63 0.11 11.26 17.50
N LEU A 64 -0.32 10.20 16.83
CA LEU A 64 -1.55 10.20 16.03
C LEU A 64 -2.78 10.47 16.92
N LEU A 65 -2.85 9.81 18.08
CA LEU A 65 -3.88 10.04 19.09
C LEU A 65 -3.85 11.49 19.58
N LEU A 66 -2.68 12.02 19.94
CA LEU A 66 -2.55 13.42 20.32
C LEU A 66 -3.00 14.36 19.22
N MET A 67 -2.66 14.09 17.96
CA MET A 67 -3.05 14.94 16.83
C MET A 67 -4.56 14.94 16.60
N ILE A 68 -5.22 13.79 16.78
CA ILE A 68 -6.68 13.66 16.67
C ILE A 68 -7.40 14.27 17.90
N SER A 69 -6.87 14.07 19.11
CA SER A 69 -7.41 14.68 20.33
C SER A 69 -7.21 16.19 20.43
N ARG A 70 -6.36 16.76 19.57
CA ARG A 70 -6.16 18.21 19.41
C ARG A 70 -7.14 18.86 18.42
N GLY A 71 -8.08 18.08 17.87
CA GLY A 71 -9.24 18.60 17.14
C GLY A 71 -10.13 19.48 18.02
#